data_AF-A0A520DUD6-F1
#
_entry.id   AF-A0A520DUD6-F1
#
_cell.length_a   1.000
_cell.length_b   1.000
_cell.length_c   1.000
_cell.angle_alpha   90.00
_cell.angle_beta   90.00
_cell.angle_gamma   90.00
#
_symmetry.space_group_name_H-M   'P 1'
#
loop_
_entity.id
_entity.type
_entity.pdbx_description
1 polymer ?
#
loop_
_entity_poly.entity_id
_entity_poly.type
_entity_poly.pdbx_seq_one_letter_code
_entity_poly.pdbx_strand_id
1 'polypeptide(L)' 'WEEPVGDCRQELVFIGQSIDPSRLHRELDACLLTTAEIELGPDVWTTWSDPLGVGYTDQTV' A
#
# COMPACT_ATOMS: atom_id res chain seq x y z
N TRP A 1 16.44 -15.84 0.05
CA TRP A 1 15.30 -16.13 -0.83
C TRP A 1 14.74 -17.48 -0.45
N GLU A 2 13.48 -17.54 -0.02
CA GLU A 2 12.73 -18.79 0.17
C GLU A 2 11.58 -18.80 -0.85
N GLU A 3 11.50 -19.85 -1.67
CA GLU A 3 10.31 -20.09 -2.48
C GLU A 3 9.16 -20.48 -1.55
N PRO A 4 7.97 -19.86 -1.66
CA PRO A 4 7.40 -19.17 -2.83
C PRO A 4 7.39 -17.62 -2.78
N VAL A 5 7.97 -16.99 -1.75
CA VAL A 5 7.71 -15.57 -1.42
C VAL A 5 8.70 -14.56 -2.00
N GLY A 6 9.75 -15.01 -2.69
CA GLY A 6 10.62 -14.12 -3.50
C GLY A 6 11.25 -12.97 -2.71
N ASP A 7 11.53 -11.86 -3.41
CA ASP A 7 11.97 -10.59 -2.81
C ASP A 7 10.78 -9.66 -2.59
N CYS A 8 10.28 -9.59 -1.36
CA CYS A 8 9.21 -8.67 -0.98
C CYS A 8 9.69 -7.22 -0.79
N ARG A 9 10.83 -6.83 -1.39
CA ARG A 9 11.33 -5.46 -1.35
C ARG A 9 10.39 -4.54 -2.13
N GLN A 10 9.96 -3.47 -1.47
CA GLN A 10 9.19 -2.39 -2.09
C GLN A 10 10.04 -1.12 -2.14
N GLU A 11 10.05 -0.46 -3.28
CA GLU A 11 10.66 0.86 -3.46
C GLU A 11 9.59 1.83 -3.96
N LEU A 12 9.29 2.85 -3.17
CA LEU A 12 8.25 3.84 -3.45
C LEU A 12 8.87 5.21 -3.66
N VAL A 13 8.46 5.91 -4.73
CA VAL A 13 8.94 7.25 -5.06
C VAL A 13 7.76 8.21 -5.13
N PHE A 14 7.82 9.29 -4.35
CA PHE A 14 6.82 10.34 -4.33
C PHE A 14 7.38 11.61 -4.97
N ILE A 15 6.65 12.18 -5.93
CA ILE A 15 7.06 13.37 -6.68
C ILE A 15 5.98 14.42 -6.52
N GLY A 16 6.35 15.61 -6.02
CA GLY A 16 5.41 16.68 -5.76
C GLY A 16 6.05 17.84 -5.01
N GLN A 17 5.30 18.94 -4.87
CA GLN A 17 5.71 20.11 -4.08
C GLN A 17 4.99 20.10 -2.74
N SER A 18 5.63 20.60 -1.68
CA SER A 18 5.07 20.66 -0.32
C SER A 18 4.62 19.30 0.22
N ILE A 19 5.34 18.22 -0.12
CA ILE A 19 5.11 16.90 0.46
C ILE A 19 5.35 16.99 1.97
N ASP A 20 4.40 16.47 2.75
CA ASP A 20 4.55 16.25 4.19
C ASP A 20 5.05 14.82 4.42
N PRO A 21 6.34 14.62 4.74
CA PRO A 21 6.88 13.28 4.95
C PRO A 21 6.28 12.63 6.18
N SER A 22 5.94 13.39 7.23
CA SER A 22 5.44 12.82 8.49
C SER A 22 4.04 12.26 8.30
N ARG A 23 3.20 12.97 7.53
CA ARG A 23 1.91 12.41 7.10
C ARG A 23 2.12 11.17 6.26
N LEU A 24 3.00 11.22 5.27
CA LEU A 24 3.23 10.10 4.36
C LEU A 24 3.65 8.82 5.11
N HIS A 25 4.61 8.92 6.03
CA HIS A 25 5.04 7.77 6.83
C HIS A 25 3.88 7.21 7.66
N ARG A 26 3.08 8.08 8.29
CA ARG A 26 1.92 7.63 9.08
C ARG A 26 0.87 6.90 8.24
N GLU A 27 0.56 7.38 7.03
CA GLU A 27 -0.39 6.69 6.15
C GLU A 27 0.19 5.33 5.67
N LEU A 28 1.49 5.27 5.35
CA LEU A 28 2.15 4.02 4.97
C LEU A 28 2.22 3.02 6.12
N ASP A 29 2.50 3.48 7.34
CA ASP A 29 2.51 2.65 8.55
C ASP A 29 1.12 2.07 8.83
N ALA A 30 0.05 2.84 8.56
CA ALA A 30 -1.32 2.36 8.70
C ALA A 30 -1.71 1.29 7.67
N CYS A 31 -0.93 1.14 6.58
CA CYS A 31 -1.13 0.10 5.57
C CYS A 31 -0.41 -1.23 5.90
N LEU A 32 0.40 -1.27 6.97
CA LEU A 32 1.12 -2.48 7.35
C LEU A 32 0.18 -3.53 7.91
N LEU A 33 0.22 -4.72 7.31
CA LEU A 33 -0.57 -5.86 7.75
C LEU A 33 0.04 -6.49 9.01
N THR A 34 -0.81 -6.83 9.96
CA THR A 34 -0.48 -7.75 11.05
C THR A 34 -0.33 -9.18 10.51
N THR A 35 0.30 -10.07 11.29
CA THR A 35 0.44 -11.48 10.91
C THR A 35 -0.91 -12.15 10.62
N ALA A 36 -1.93 -11.88 11.44
CA ALA A 36 -3.27 -12.42 11.24
C ALA A 36 -3.90 -11.91 9.94
N GLU A 37 -3.66 -10.66 9.56
CA GLU A 37 -4.14 -10.07 8.31
C GLU A 37 -3.41 -10.64 7.09
N ILE A 38 -2.12 -10.94 7.20
CA ILE A 38 -1.35 -11.62 6.16
C ILE A 38 -1.96 -13.01 5.86
N GLU A 39 -2.36 -13.75 6.89
CA GLU A 39 -2.95 -15.08 6.75
C GLU A 39 -4.32 -15.09 6.04
N LEU A 40 -5.05 -13.97 6.06
CA LEU A 40 -6.33 -13.83 5.34
C LEU A 40 -6.16 -13.83 3.82
N GLY A 41 -4.98 -13.42 3.34
CA GLY A 41 -4.62 -13.47 1.94
C GLY A 41 -5.34 -12.44 1.04
N PRO A 42 -4.91 -12.36 -0.24
CA PRO A 42 -5.28 -11.30 -1.16
C PRO A 42 -6.78 -11.25 -1.48
N ASP A 43 -7.45 -12.40 -1.52
CA ASP A 43 -8.89 -12.45 -1.80
C ASP A 43 -9.70 -11.62 -0.79
N VAL A 44 -9.29 -11.63 0.48
CA VAL A 44 -9.92 -10.83 1.54
C VAL A 44 -9.49 -9.37 1.45
N TRP A 45 -8.21 -9.09 1.19
CA TRP A 45 -7.69 -7.71 1.14
C TRP A 45 -8.38 -6.86 0.08
N THR A 46 -8.80 -7.44 -1.05
CA THR A 46 -9.54 -6.70 -2.10
C THR A 46 -10.88 -6.13 -1.64
N THR A 47 -11.43 -6.64 -0.53
CA THR A 47 -12.69 -6.16 0.04
C THR A 47 -12.51 -5.01 1.02
N TRP A 48 -11.27 -4.70 1.40
CA TRP A 48 -10.98 -3.65 2.37
C TRP A 48 -11.05 -2.28 1.72
N SER A 49 -11.32 -1.27 2.55
CA SER A 49 -11.25 0.11 2.09
C SER A 49 -9.79 0.47 1.81
N ASP A 50 -9.51 1.04 0.65
CA ASP A 50 -8.18 1.53 0.31
C ASP A 50 -7.80 2.68 1.27
N PRO A 51 -6.76 2.53 2.10
CA PRO A 51 -6.33 3.56 3.04
C PRO A 51 -5.76 4.80 2.34
N LEU A 52 -5.34 4.70 1.08
CA LEU A 52 -4.89 5.82 0.26
C LEU A 52 -6.06 6.48 -0.51
N GLY A 53 -7.27 5.91 -0.41
CA GLY A 53 -8.48 6.40 -1.05
C GLY A 53 -8.57 6.02 -2.53
N VAL A 54 -9.60 6.53 -3.21
CA VAL A 54 -9.72 6.34 -4.65
C VAL A 54 -8.56 7.06 -5.35
N GLY A 55 -7.69 6.30 -6.03
CA GLY A 55 -6.63 6.88 -6.84
C GLY A 55 -7.19 7.86 -7.89
N TYR A 56 -6.35 8.80 -8.34
CA TYR A 56 -6.72 9.63 -9.49
C TYR A 56 -6.70 8.75 -10.75
N THR A 57 -7.87 8.46 -11.29
CA THR A 57 -8.01 7.86 -12.62
C THR A 57 -8.39 8.98 -13.58
N ASP A 58 -7.61 9.19 -14.64
CA ASP A 58 -8.00 10.11 -15.69
C ASP A 58 -9.30 9.60 -16.33
N GLN A 59 -10.41 10.27 -16.05
CA GLN A 59 -11.69 9.99 -16.70
C GLN A 59 -11.74 10.73 -18.04
N THR A 60 -10.86 10.35 -18.97
CA THR A 60 -10.95 10.83 -20.36
C THR A 60 -10.41 9.80 -21.35
N VAL A 61 -11.28 8.91 -21.82
CA VAL A 61 -11.62 8.69 -23.26
C VAL A 61 -13.08 8.27 -23.34
#